data_AF-A0A5C6Z7C8-F1
#
_entry.id   AF-A0A5C6Z7C8-F1
#
_cell.length_a   1.000
_cell.length_b   1.000
_cell.length_c   1.000
_cell.angle_alpha   90.00
_cell.angle_beta   90.00
_cell.angle_gamma   90.00
#
_symmetry.space_group_name_H-M   'P 1'
#
loop_
_entity.id
_entity.type
_entity.pdbx_description
1 polymer ?
#
loop_
_entity_poly.entity_id
_entity_poly.type
_entity_poly.pdbx_seq_one_letter_code
_entity_poly.pdbx_strand_id
1 'polypeptide(L)'
;MRILVWLFRAFLFFCLFAFALNNSQEIVVHWFFGQAWRAPLVIVVLLTFGLGCAFGVLAMIPAWWRHKRAAARSLPPADDLPPSAATASANDPKIPDGI
;
A
#
# COMPACT_ATOMS: atom_id res chain seq x y z
N MET A 1 -0.58 -23.07 0.70
CA MET A 1 -0.27 -21.67 0.31
C MET A 1 1.22 -21.35 0.29
N ARG A 2 2.04 -21.84 1.25
CA ARG A 2 3.50 -21.60 1.27
C ARG A 2 4.26 -22.15 0.05
N ILE A 3 3.80 -23.29 -0.50
CA ILE A 3 4.38 -23.88 -1.71
C ILE A 3 4.27 -22.93 -2.90
N LEU A 4 3.13 -22.26 -3.06
CA LEU A 4 2.86 -21.37 -4.19
C LEU A 4 3.75 -20.14 -4.13
N VAL A 5 3.92 -19.56 -2.94
CA VAL A 5 4.85 -18.45 -2.70
C VAL A 5 6.30 -18.87 -2.96
N TRP A 6 6.69 -20.09 -2.58
CA TRP A 6 8.03 -20.60 -2.83
C TRP A 6 8.28 -20.83 -4.33
N LEU A 7 7.31 -21.43 -5.04
CA LEU A 7 7.35 -21.65 -6.47
C LEU A 7 7.42 -20.33 -7.24
N PHE A 8 6.61 -19.34 -6.84
CA PHE A 8 6.65 -18.00 -7.41
C PHE A 8 8.00 -17.31 -7.18
N ARG A 9 8.58 -17.41 -5.98
CA ARG A 9 9.93 -16.88 -5.71
C ARG A 9 11.00 -17.56 -6.55
N ALA A 10 10.93 -18.88 -6.71
CA ALA A 10 11.86 -19.64 -7.54
C ALA A 10 11.71 -19.29 -9.03
N PHE A 11 10.47 -19.18 -9.52
CA PHE A 11 10.17 -18.73 -10.87
C PHE A 11 10.71 -17.33 -11.13
N LEU A 12 10.42 -16.38 -10.21
CA LEU A 12 10.91 -15.01 -10.32
C LEU A 12 12.44 -14.95 -10.32
N PHE A 13 13.09 -15.72 -9.44
CA PHE A 13 14.55 -15.84 -9.43
C PHE A 13 15.08 -16.38 -10.76
N PHE A 14 14.51 -17.47 -11.27
CA PHE A 14 14.93 -18.06 -12.53
C PHE A 14 14.75 -17.10 -13.70
N CYS A 15 13.62 -16.39 -13.77
CA CYS A 15 13.39 -15.36 -14.78
C CYS A 15 14.41 -14.24 -14.69
N LEU A 16 14.66 -13.68 -13.50
CA LEU A 16 15.66 -12.62 -13.32
C LEU A 16 17.07 -13.09 -13.63
N PHE A 17 17.41 -14.33 -13.27
CA PHE A 17 18.70 -14.93 -13.54
C PHE A 17 18.92 -15.19 -15.04
N ALA A 18 17.93 -15.81 -15.71
CA ALA A 18 17.97 -16.03 -17.15
C ALA A 18 18.00 -14.70 -17.91
N PHE A 19 17.23 -13.71 -17.45
CA PHE A 19 17.29 -12.35 -17.95
C PHE A 19 18.71 -11.77 -17.80
N ALA A 20 19.33 -11.89 -16.63
CA ALA A 20 20.68 -11.40 -16.39
C ALA A 20 21.74 -12.10 -17.26
N LEU A 21 21.63 -13.42 -17.46
CA LEU A 21 22.52 -14.16 -18.35
C LEU A 21 22.38 -13.71 -19.80
N ASN A 22 21.14 -13.57 -20.29
CA ASN A 22 20.87 -13.19 -21.69
C ASN A 22 21.20 -11.70 -21.95
N ASN A 23 21.09 -10.85 -20.93
CA ASN A 23 21.31 -9.40 -20.99
C ASN A 23 22.60 -8.96 -20.28
N SER A 24 23.62 -9.81 -20.32
CA SER A 24 24.97 -9.51 -19.79
C SER A 24 25.82 -8.64 -20.73
N GLN A 25 25.25 -8.26 -21.88
CA GLN A 25 25.91 -7.43 -22.88
C GLN A 25 26.27 -6.05 -22.31
N GLU A 26 27.49 -5.59 -22.57
CA GLU A 26 27.90 -4.24 -22.25
C GLU A 26 27.25 -3.23 -23.19
N ILE A 27 26.57 -2.23 -22.63
CA ILE A 27 26.07 -1.08 -23.39
C ILE A 27 26.89 0.16 -23.06
N VAL A 28 26.94 1.07 -24.04
CA VAL A 28 27.65 2.33 -23.93
C VAL A 28 26.64 3.46 -23.86
N VAL A 29 26.62 4.17 -22.73
CA VAL A 29 25.84 5.41 -22.56
C VAL A 29 26.74 6.57 -22.96
N HIS A 30 26.40 7.21 -24.07
CA HIS A 30 27.11 8.39 -24.55
C HIS A 30 26.60 9.63 -23.85
N TRP A 31 27.47 10.26 -23.08
CA TRP A 31 27.23 11.55 -22.44
C TRP A 31 27.77 12.68 -23.31
N PHE A 32 27.55 13.90 -22.87
CA PHE A 32 28.09 15.10 -23.49
C PHE A 32 29.62 15.12 -23.39
N PHE A 33 30.29 15.83 -24.32
CA PHE A 33 31.76 15.98 -24.37
C PHE A 33 32.56 14.69 -24.68
N GLY A 34 31.95 13.73 -25.36
CA GLY A 34 32.62 12.48 -25.76
C GLY A 34 32.85 11.50 -24.62
N GLN A 35 32.34 11.80 -23.42
CA GLN A 35 32.39 10.88 -22.31
C GLN A 35 31.40 9.73 -22.58
N ALA A 36 31.87 8.49 -22.48
CA ALA A 36 31.01 7.32 -22.57
C ALA A 36 31.15 6.45 -21.30
N TRP A 37 30.01 6.01 -20.75
CA TRP A 37 29.96 5.07 -19.63
C TRP A 37 29.53 3.69 -20.11
N ARG A 38 30.29 2.67 -19.69
CA ARG A 38 30.00 1.27 -19.98
C ARG A 38 29.33 0.63 -18.78
N ALA A 39 28.18 -0.01 -19.01
CA ALA A 39 27.49 -0.78 -17.98
C ALA A 39 26.82 -2.01 -18.61
N PRO A 40 26.70 -3.13 -17.87
CA PRO A 40 25.88 -4.27 -18.29
C PRO A 40 24.42 -3.86 -18.46
N LEU A 41 23.78 -4.27 -19.57
CA LEU A 41 22.39 -3.93 -19.90
C LEU A 41 21.43 -4.30 -18.77
N VAL A 42 21.61 -5.49 -18.19
CA VAL A 42 20.80 -5.97 -17.05
C VAL A 42 20.76 -4.98 -15.89
N ILE A 43 21.89 -4.36 -15.53
CA ILE A 43 21.96 -3.40 -14.41
C ILE A 43 21.16 -2.13 -14.75
N VAL A 44 21.29 -1.65 -15.98
CA VAL A 44 20.59 -0.44 -16.43
C VAL A 44 19.07 -0.66 -16.42
N VAL A 45 18.60 -1.81 -16.91
CA VAL A 45 17.17 -2.15 -16.90
C VAL A 45 16.65 -2.30 -15.47
N LEU A 46 17.36 -3.01 -14.60
CA LEU A 46 16.98 -3.17 -13.19
C LEU A 46 16.87 -1.84 -12.45
N LEU A 47 17.84 -0.94 -12.64
CA LEU A 47 17.85 0.37 -12.00
C LEU A 47 16.70 1.25 -12.50
N THR A 48 16.52 1.37 -13.82
CA THR A 48 15.45 2.20 -14.40
C THR A 48 14.07 1.69 -14.00
N PHE A 49 13.85 0.38 -14.03
CA PHE A 49 12.62 -0.23 -13.56
C PHE A 49 12.39 -0.02 -12.06
N GLY A 50 13.43 -0.23 -11.24
CA GLY A 50 13.37 -0.02 -9.79
C GLY A 50 13.04 1.42 -9.42
N LEU A 51 13.67 2.40 -10.10
CA LEU A 51 13.35 3.82 -9.95
C LEU A 51 11.91 4.11 -10.38
N GLY A 52 11.47 3.58 -11.54
CA GLY A 52 10.10 3.75 -12.03
C GLY A 52 9.05 3.21 -11.05
N CYS A 53 9.30 2.03 -10.47
CA CYS A 53 8.45 1.46 -9.42
C CYS A 53 8.43 2.35 -8.17
N ALA A 54 9.59 2.83 -7.73
CA ALA A 54 9.69 3.72 -6.57
C ALA A 54 8.88 5.01 -6.80
N PHE A 55 9.02 5.64 -7.97
CA PHE A 55 8.21 6.80 -8.34
C PHE A 55 6.72 6.49 -8.47
N GLY A 56 6.35 5.34 -9.04
CA GLY A 56 4.96 4.90 -9.13
C GLY A 56 4.31 4.74 -7.75
N VAL A 57 5.01 4.11 -6.81
CA VAL A 57 4.56 4.00 -5.41
C VAL A 57 4.49 5.38 -4.76
N LEU A 58 5.52 6.22 -4.95
CA LEU A 58 5.56 7.57 -4.37
C LEU A 58 4.40 8.44 -4.87
N ALA A 59 4.02 8.29 -6.14
CA ALA A 59 2.87 8.98 -6.74
C ALA A 59 1.52 8.52 -6.16
N MET A 60 1.42 7.29 -5.65
CA MET A 60 0.21 6.76 -5.01
C MET A 60 0.04 7.22 -3.55
N ILE A 61 1.11 7.60 -2.85
CA ILE A 61 1.08 8.08 -1.45
C ILE A 61 0.11 9.26 -1.25
N PRO A 62 0.17 10.36 -2.03
CA PRO A 62 -0.71 11.50 -1.80
C PRO A 62 -2.19 11.18 -2.05
N ALA A 63 -2.51 10.29 -3.00
CA ALA A 63 -3.87 9.84 -3.23
C ALA A 63 -4.40 9.09 -1.99
N TRP A 64 -3.60 8.18 -1.43
CA TRP A 64 -3.98 7.43 -0.23
C TRP A 64 -4.19 8.33 1.00
N TRP A 65 -3.38 9.38 1.15
CA TRP A 65 -3.56 10.38 2.21
C TRP A 65 -4.86 11.17 2.07
N ARG A 66 -5.27 11.52 0.85
CA ARG A 66 -6.54 12.20 0.59
C ARG A 66 -7.74 11.30 0.94
N HIS A 67 -7.69 10.03 0.56
CA HIS A 67 -8.73 9.06 0.94
C HIS A 67 -8.81 8.87 2.46
N LYS A 68 -7.68 8.77 3.17
CA LYS A 68 -7.67 8.66 4.64
C LYS A 68 -8.25 9.91 5.33
N ARG A 69 -7.92 11.11 4.84
CA ARG A 69 -8.48 12.36 5.37
C ARG A 69 -9.97 12.53 5.09
N ALA A 70 -10.45 12.07 3.93
CA ALA A 70 -11.87 12.08 3.61
C ALA A 70 -12.65 11.12 4.52
N ALA A 71 -12.12 9.91 4.76
CA ALA A 71 -12.72 8.94 5.68
C ALA A 71 -12.82 9.44 7.12
N ALA A 72 -11.86 10.24 7.59
CA ALA A 72 -11.90 10.86 8.92
C ALA A 72 -12.93 12.00 9.03
N ARG A 73 -13.35 12.61 7.92
CA ARG A 73 -14.38 13.67 7.88
C ARG A 73 -15.80 13.13 7.73
N SER A 74 -15.96 11.86 7.34
CA SER A 74 -17.25 11.18 7.22
C SER A 74 -17.68 10.46 8.50
N LEU A 75 -16.97 10.62 9.63
CA LEU A 75 -17.49 10.17 10.91
C LEU A 75 -18.63 11.11 11.32
N PRO A 76 -19.87 10.61 11.52
CA PRO A 76 -21.01 11.45 11.90
C PRO A 76 -20.68 12.21 13.20
N PRO A 77 -21.11 13.48 13.33
CA PRO A 77 -21.09 14.18 14.61
C PRO A 77 -21.76 13.32 15.68
N ALA A 78 -21.18 13.26 16.88
CA ALA A 78 -21.66 12.42 17.98
C ALA A 78 -23.07 12.83 18.49
N ASP A 79 -23.65 13.90 17.96
CA ASP A 79 -24.96 14.44 18.34
C ASP A 79 -26.15 13.68 17.73
N ASP A 80 -25.94 12.78 16.76
CA ASP A 80 -27.00 11.95 16.16
C ASP A 80 -27.11 10.54 16.79
N LEU A 81 -26.47 10.30 17.93
CA LEU A 81 -26.72 9.07 18.70
C LEU A 81 -28.09 9.20 19.41
N PRO A 82 -29.09 8.36 19.09
CA PRO A 82 -30.35 8.37 19.83
C PRO A 82 -30.05 8.11 21.32
N PRO A 83 -30.68 8.85 22.25
CA PRO A 83 -30.43 8.67 23.68
C PRO A 83 -30.76 7.23 24.07
N SER A 84 -29.72 6.45 24.28
CA SER A 84 -29.79 5.08 24.77
C SER A 84 -30.32 5.11 26.21
N ALA A 85 -31.65 5.08 26.35
CA ALA A 85 -32.46 4.37 27.34
C ALA A 85 -31.88 4.16 28.76
N ALA A 86 -31.13 5.12 29.30
CA ALA A 86 -30.63 5.11 30.66
C ALA A 86 -31.51 6.02 31.53
N THR A 87 -32.80 5.68 31.69
CA THR A 87 -33.66 6.34 32.71
C THR A 87 -34.99 5.63 33.02
N ALA A 88 -35.35 4.51 32.39
CA ALA A 88 -36.68 3.91 32.58
C ALA A 88 -36.80 2.88 33.73
N SER A 89 -35.91 2.88 34.72
CA SER A 89 -36.07 2.02 35.93
C SER A 89 -36.00 2.78 37.26
N ALA A 90 -36.12 4.11 37.22
CA ALA A 90 -36.36 4.93 38.41
C ALA A 90 -37.79 5.45 38.36
N ASN A 91 -38.77 4.56 38.52
CA ASN A 91 -40.14 4.95 38.89
C ASN A 91 -40.71 3.87 39.79
N ASP A 92 -40.51 4.11 41.07
CA ASP A 92 -41.20 3.49 42.19
C ASP A 92 -42.67 3.94 42.19
N PRO A 93 -43.66 3.05 42.01
CA PRO A 93 -45.06 3.38 42.24
C PRO A 93 -45.46 2.91 43.64
N LYS A 94 -45.58 3.92 44.51
CA LYS A 94 -46.31 3.94 45.77
C LYS A 94 -47.56 3.03 45.78
N ILE A 95 -47.57 2.13 46.78
CA ILE A 95 -48.65 1.38 47.46
C ILE A 95 -50.12 1.76 47.12
N PRO A 96 -51.01 0.76 47.02
CA PRO A 96 -52.39 0.87 47.52
C PRO A 96 -52.68 -0.11 48.66
N ASP A 97 -53.34 0.41 49.69
CA ASP A 97 -53.84 -0.30 50.88
C ASP A 97 -54.89 -1.38 50.55
N GLY A 98 -54.90 -2.47 51.34
CA GLY A 98 -55.92 -3.52 51.38
C GLY A 98 -55.27 -4.84 51.82
N ILE A 99 -55.50 -5.40 53.01
CA ILE A 99 -56.70 -5.55 53.86
C ILE A 99 -56.25 -5.70 55.32
#